data_AF-A0A4R2BKE0-F1
#
_entry.id   AF-A0A4R2BKE0-F1
#
_cell.length_a   1.000
_cell.length_b   1.000
_cell.length_c   1.000
_cell.angle_alpha   90.00
_cell.angle_beta   90.00
_cell.angle_gamma   90.00
#
_symmetry.space_group_name_H-M   'P 1'
#
loop_
_entity.id
_entity.type
_entity.pdbx_description
1 polymer ?
#
loop_
_entity_poly.entity_id
_entity_poly.type
_entity_poly.pdbx_seq_one_letter_code
_entity_poly.pdbx_strand_id
1 'polypeptide(L)'
;MQTALYRDTPKGVEELKAKHPYLAHLIPIIAESPMTVTYNFDDMVERLLQFSKNSRDNSYGRGFETVWDAALQQKRDTAVIYHPNGYLPSNLLEYPSENLVFSADSFADQLIESMAGHHASLLHHLARTTCVFVVLSLQDKTLRHLLR
;
A
#
# COMPACT_ATOMS: atom_id res chain seq x y z
N MET A 1 17.71 7.35 -0.21
CA MET A 1 16.64 6.87 -1.11
C MET A 1 15.34 7.64 -0.90
N GLN A 2 14.80 7.70 0.32
CA GLN A 2 13.61 8.50 0.68
C GLN A 2 13.69 9.97 0.23
N THR A 3 14.83 10.64 0.41
CA THR A 3 15.02 12.05 -0.02
C THR A 3 14.91 12.23 -1.54
N ALA A 4 15.22 11.19 -2.32
CA ALA A 4 15.05 11.22 -3.77
C ALA A 4 13.57 10.99 -4.16
N LEU A 5 12.88 10.09 -3.45
CA LEU A 5 11.46 9.77 -3.65
C LEU A 5 10.55 10.99 -3.36
N TYR A 6 10.85 11.74 -2.30
CA TYR A 6 9.99 12.82 -1.82
C TYR A 6 10.45 14.23 -2.17
N ARG A 7 11.52 14.41 -2.96
CA ARG A 7 12.12 15.72 -3.27
C ARG A 7 11.08 16.75 -3.72
N ASP A 8 10.22 16.35 -4.66
CA ASP A 8 9.22 17.23 -5.29
C ASP A 8 7.79 16.89 -4.83
N THR A 9 7.66 16.18 -3.70
CA THR A 9 6.36 15.77 -3.16
C THR A 9 5.80 16.86 -2.24
N PRO A 10 4.56 17.33 -2.47
CA PRO A 10 3.93 18.30 -1.59
C PRO A 10 3.88 17.82 -0.14
N LYS A 11 4.15 18.72 0.81
CA LYS A 11 4.06 18.42 2.25
C LYS A 11 2.62 18.58 2.74
N GLY A 12 1.88 19.54 2.20
CA GLY A 12 0.49 19.82 2.54
C GLY A 12 -0.50 18.87 1.87
N VAL A 13 -1.58 18.56 2.59
CA VAL A 13 -2.67 17.69 2.10
C VAL A 13 -3.36 18.25 0.87
N GLU A 14 -3.69 19.54 0.91
CA GLU A 14 -4.49 20.18 -0.14
C GLU A 14 -3.69 20.24 -1.45
N GLU A 15 -2.39 20.51 -1.36
CA GLU A 15 -1.49 20.42 -2.51
C GLU A 15 -1.33 18.98 -3.02
N LEU A 16 -1.29 18.00 -2.12
CA LEU A 16 -1.18 16.60 -2.49
C LEU A 16 -2.46 16.09 -3.18
N LYS A 17 -3.65 16.50 -2.70
CA LYS A 17 -4.93 16.27 -3.35
C LYS A 17 -5.01 16.95 -4.72
N ALA A 18 -4.54 18.20 -4.82
CA ALA A 18 -4.52 18.94 -6.08
C ALA A 18 -3.58 18.31 -7.12
N LYS A 19 -2.42 17.79 -6.68
CA LYS A 19 -1.44 17.12 -7.53
C LYS A 19 -1.87 15.71 -7.94
N HIS A 20 -2.57 15.00 -7.07
CA HIS A 20 -3.04 13.63 -7.29
C HIS A 20 -4.56 13.52 -7.12
N PRO A 21 -5.36 14.17 -7.98
CA PRO A 21 -6.81 14.20 -7.83
C PRO A 21 -7.41 12.80 -7.94
N TYR A 22 -6.87 11.94 -8.81
CA TYR A 22 -7.33 10.55 -8.92
C TYR A 22 -7.24 9.81 -7.58
N LEU A 23 -6.11 9.97 -6.86
CA LEU A 23 -5.88 9.28 -5.61
C LEU A 23 -6.84 9.79 -4.54
N ALA A 24 -7.06 11.10 -4.48
CA ALA A 24 -8.01 11.72 -3.57
C ALA A 24 -9.44 11.18 -3.73
N HIS A 25 -9.89 10.88 -4.96
CA HIS A 25 -11.21 10.28 -5.21
C HIS A 25 -11.29 8.80 -4.81
N LEU A 26 -10.16 8.08 -4.74
CA LEU A 26 -10.10 6.69 -4.31
C LEU A 26 -10.05 6.54 -2.78
N ILE A 27 -9.64 7.58 -2.05
CA ILE A 27 -9.51 7.54 -0.58
C ILE A 27 -10.77 7.05 0.15
N PRO A 28 -12.01 7.47 -0.20
CA PRO A 28 -13.20 6.94 0.46
C PRO A 28 -13.34 5.43 0.30
N ILE A 29 -13.06 4.90 -0.90
CA ILE A 29 -13.12 3.47 -1.19
C ILE A 29 -12.03 2.71 -0.42
N ILE A 30 -10.81 3.26 -0.43
CA ILE A 30 -9.67 2.70 0.30
C ILE A 30 -9.94 2.68 1.81
N ALA A 31 -10.56 3.73 2.36
CA ALA A 31 -10.85 3.86 3.78
C ALA A 31 -11.89 2.84 4.28
N GLU A 32 -12.76 2.36 3.39
CA GLU A 32 -13.77 1.33 3.67
C GLU A 32 -13.26 -0.08 3.33
N SER A 33 -12.14 -0.19 2.62
CA SER A 33 -11.55 -1.49 2.26
C SER A 33 -10.86 -2.12 3.46
N PRO A 34 -11.13 -3.41 3.77
CA PRO A 34 -10.42 -4.11 4.84
C PRO A 34 -8.93 -4.32 4.50
N MET A 35 -8.59 -4.36 3.21
CA MET A 35 -7.22 -4.52 2.74
C MET A 35 -6.99 -3.73 1.45
N THR A 36 -5.90 -2.98 1.42
CA THR A 36 -5.42 -2.27 0.25
C THR A 36 -4.01 -2.76 -0.03
N VAL A 37 -3.75 -3.23 -1.25
CA VAL A 37 -2.42 -3.65 -1.67
C VAL A 37 -1.86 -2.61 -2.62
N THR A 38 -0.66 -2.10 -2.34
CA THR A 38 0.03 -1.12 -3.16
C THR A 38 1.46 -1.58 -3.42
N TYR A 39 1.88 -1.54 -4.68
CA TYR A 39 3.24 -1.88 -5.09
C TYR A 39 4.19 -0.69 -5.04
N ASN A 40 3.67 0.49 -4.71
CA ASN A 40 4.47 1.68 -4.55
C ASN A 40 5.23 1.63 -3.23
N PHE A 41 6.41 2.25 -3.20
CA PHE A 41 7.22 2.36 -1.99
C PHE A 41 6.80 3.54 -1.10
N ASP A 42 6.05 4.50 -1.63
CA ASP A 42 5.72 5.73 -0.90
C ASP A 42 4.54 5.59 0.08
N ASP A 43 4.35 6.61 0.92
CA ASP A 43 3.29 6.72 1.92
C ASP A 43 2.11 7.62 1.51
N MET A 44 1.89 7.85 0.20
CA MET A 44 0.87 8.82 -0.23
C MET A 44 -0.55 8.40 0.16
N VAL A 45 -0.84 7.09 0.13
CA VAL A 45 -2.15 6.53 0.51
C VAL A 45 -2.39 6.77 2.00
N GLU A 46 -1.40 6.43 2.83
CA GLU A 46 -1.40 6.61 4.28
C GLU A 46 -1.64 8.06 4.66
N ARG A 47 -0.89 8.97 4.05
CA ARG A 47 -0.99 10.40 4.31
C ARG A 47 -2.40 10.88 4.01
N LEU A 48 -2.91 10.61 2.81
CA LEU A 48 -4.26 11.03 2.44
C LEU A 48 -5.36 10.43 3.32
N LEU A 49 -5.24 9.16 3.74
CA LEU A 49 -6.16 8.52 4.66
C LEU A 49 -6.16 9.17 6.04
N GLN A 50 -4.97 9.45 6.59
CA GLN A 50 -4.82 10.14 7.88
C GLN A 50 -5.52 11.50 7.87
N PHE A 51 -5.34 12.28 6.81
CA PHE A 51 -5.97 13.60 6.71
C PHE A 51 -7.48 13.55 6.47
N SER A 52 -7.97 12.54 5.74
CA SER A 52 -9.40 12.31 5.54
C SER A 52 -10.12 11.96 6.86
N LYS A 53 -9.50 11.14 7.72
CA LYS A 53 -10.08 10.73 9.02
C LYS A 53 -10.05 11.84 10.08
N ASN A 54 -8.95 12.60 10.18
CA ASN A 54 -8.83 13.72 11.12
C ASN A 54 -9.92 14.81 10.93
N SER A 55 -10.60 14.81 9.78
CA SER A 55 -11.68 15.75 9.49
C SER A 55 -13.07 15.25 9.94
N ARG A 56 -13.23 13.95 10.23
CA ARG A 56 -14.55 13.31 10.45
C ARG A 56 -14.76 12.76 11.86
N ASP A 57 -13.71 12.39 12.56
CA ASP A 57 -13.85 11.73 13.85
C ASP A 57 -12.66 12.05 14.76
N ASN A 58 -12.92 12.45 16.01
CA ASN A 58 -11.92 12.89 16.98
C ASN A 58 -11.23 11.66 17.66
N SER A 59 -11.19 10.53 16.95
CA SER A 59 -10.67 9.26 17.41
C SER A 59 -9.14 9.25 17.28
N TYR A 60 -8.46 9.09 18.42
CA TYR A 60 -7.00 9.02 18.47
C TYR A 60 -6.51 7.71 17.84
N GLY A 61 -5.88 7.79 16.67
CA GLY A 61 -5.14 6.68 16.05
C GLY A 61 -5.34 6.56 14.54
N ARG A 62 -4.39 5.91 13.85
CA ARG A 62 -4.59 5.50 12.45
C ARG A 62 -5.62 4.38 12.44
N GLY A 63 -6.76 4.58 11.79
CA GLY A 63 -7.71 3.49 11.58
C GLY A 63 -7.31 2.55 10.46
N PHE A 64 -6.01 2.33 10.27
CA PHE A 64 -5.38 1.38 9.37
C PHE A 64 -3.98 1.02 9.90
N GLU A 65 -3.45 -0.12 9.46
CA GLU A 65 -2.10 -0.59 9.72
C GLU A 65 -1.33 -0.72 8.40
N THR A 66 -0.10 -0.19 8.34
CA THR A 66 0.78 -0.35 7.17
C THR A 66 1.72 -1.53 7.41
N VAL A 67 1.75 -2.46 6.46
CA VAL A 67 2.50 -3.72 6.55
C VAL A 67 3.30 -3.91 5.26
N TRP A 68 4.54 -4.37 5.36
CA TRP A 68 5.36 -4.78 4.20
C TRP A 68 5.88 -6.21 4.31
N ASP A 69 5.89 -6.78 5.52
CA ASP A 69 6.26 -8.16 5.77
C ASP A 69 5.00 -9.00 6.01
N ALA A 70 4.79 -10.03 5.19
CA ALA A 70 3.64 -10.91 5.30
C ALA A 70 3.66 -11.79 6.56
N ALA A 71 4.81 -11.92 7.22
CA ALA A 71 4.92 -12.58 8.51
C ALA A 71 4.37 -11.72 9.66
N LEU A 72 4.16 -10.41 9.44
CA LEU A 72 3.55 -9.53 10.44
C LEU A 72 2.06 -9.89 10.61
N GLN A 73 1.72 -10.34 11.82
CA GLN A 73 0.35 -10.64 12.21
C GLN A 73 -0.48 -9.35 12.18
N GLN A 74 -1.46 -9.31 11.28
CA GLN A 74 -2.43 -8.21 11.20
C GLN A 74 -3.26 -8.15 12.48
N LYS A 75 -3.48 -6.94 13.02
CA LYS A 75 -4.45 -6.78 14.10
C LYS A 75 -5.86 -7.09 13.58
N ARG A 76 -6.62 -7.87 14.35
CA ARG A 76 -8.03 -8.14 14.05
C ARG A 76 -8.80 -6.81 14.02
N ASP A 77 -9.72 -6.70 13.06
CA ASP A 77 -10.62 -5.55 12.86
C ASP A 77 -9.96 -4.20 12.53
N THR A 78 -8.73 -4.20 12.02
CA THR A 78 -8.07 -2.99 11.50
C THR A 78 -7.84 -3.12 10.00
N ALA A 79 -8.15 -2.07 9.23
CA ALA A 79 -7.86 -2.04 7.80
C ALA A 79 -6.35 -2.11 7.55
N VAL A 80 -5.91 -2.82 6.51
CA VAL A 80 -4.48 -3.02 6.24
C VAL A 80 -4.08 -2.39 4.91
N ILE A 81 -2.96 -1.67 4.91
CA ILE A 81 -2.27 -1.21 3.69
C ILE A 81 -1.00 -2.04 3.55
N TYR A 82 -0.97 -2.91 2.54
CA TYR A 82 0.12 -3.85 2.32
C TYR A 82 1.01 -3.38 1.17
N HIS A 83 2.32 -3.30 1.44
CA HIS A 83 3.38 -2.92 0.50
C HIS A 83 4.31 -4.12 0.20
N PRO A 84 3.97 -4.97 -0.79
CA PRO A 84 4.77 -6.16 -1.10
C PRO A 84 6.20 -5.82 -1.50
N ASN A 85 6.39 -4.70 -2.22
CA ASN A 85 7.71 -4.28 -2.68
C ASN A 85 8.55 -3.62 -1.57
N GLY A 86 7.95 -3.35 -0.41
CA GLY A 86 8.56 -2.60 0.67
C GLY A 86 8.01 -1.18 0.82
N TYR A 87 8.26 -0.59 1.97
CA TYR A 87 7.67 0.66 2.44
C TYR A 87 8.75 1.67 2.81
N LEU A 88 8.70 2.85 2.21
CA LEU A 88 9.63 3.96 2.40
C LEU A 88 8.85 5.21 2.81
N PRO A 89 8.51 5.38 4.10
CA PRO A 89 7.73 6.52 4.56
C PRO A 89 8.48 7.84 4.38
N SER A 90 7.71 8.91 4.15
CA SER A 90 8.25 10.27 4.14
C SER A 90 8.59 10.75 5.55
N ASN A 91 7.87 10.25 6.55
CA ASN A 91 8.10 10.51 7.96
C ASN A 91 9.25 9.65 8.50
N LEU A 92 10.34 10.30 8.91
CA LEU A 92 11.54 9.62 9.44
C LEU A 92 11.32 8.92 10.78
N LEU A 93 10.19 9.17 11.46
CA LEU A 93 9.82 8.47 12.68
C LEU A 93 9.18 7.10 12.39
N GLU A 94 8.80 6.83 11.14
CA GLU A 94 8.28 5.53 10.72
C GLU A 94 9.40 4.64 10.21
N TYR A 95 9.33 3.35 10.55
CA TYR A 95 10.33 2.38 10.16
C TYR A 95 10.19 2.05 8.66
N PRO A 96 11.24 2.26 7.85
CA PRO A 96 11.26 1.78 6.47
C PRO A 96 11.45 0.25 6.45
N SER A 97 11.03 -0.37 5.36
CA SER A 97 11.31 -1.79 5.13
C SER A 97 12.81 -2.02 4.91
N GLU A 98 13.33 -3.08 5.53
CA GLU A 98 14.75 -3.47 5.39
C GLU A 98 15.05 -4.00 3.98
N ASN A 99 14.08 -4.72 3.40
CA ASN A 99 14.16 -5.29 2.06
C ASN A 99 13.26 -4.51 1.11
N LEU A 100 13.79 -4.21 -0.08
CA LEU A 100 13.08 -3.52 -1.16
C LEU A 100 13.17 -4.35 -2.43
N VAL A 101 12.05 -4.52 -3.11
CA VAL A 101 11.92 -5.34 -4.31
C VAL A 101 11.78 -4.43 -5.52
N PHE A 102 12.85 -4.33 -6.30
CA PHE A 102 12.92 -3.44 -7.45
C PHE A 102 12.76 -4.16 -8.79
N SER A 103 13.02 -5.46 -8.86
CA SER A 103 12.99 -6.21 -10.12
C SER A 103 11.75 -7.09 -10.23
N ALA A 104 11.27 -7.23 -11.47
CA ALA A 104 10.16 -8.13 -11.80
C ALA A 104 10.48 -9.60 -11.47
N ASP A 105 11.76 -9.98 -11.57
CA ASP A 105 12.22 -11.34 -11.25
C ASP A 105 12.16 -11.58 -9.73
N SER A 106 12.67 -10.65 -8.92
CA SER A 106 12.57 -10.74 -7.46
C SER A 106 11.11 -10.72 -6.97
N PHE A 107 10.25 -10.04 -7.71
CA PHE A 107 8.82 -10.03 -7.44
C PHE A 107 8.15 -11.36 -7.78
N ALA A 108 8.50 -11.97 -8.93
CA ALA A 108 8.03 -13.29 -9.29
C ALA A 108 8.47 -14.34 -8.26
N ASP A 109 9.71 -14.25 -7.78
CA ASP A 109 10.23 -15.12 -6.73
C ASP A 109 9.43 -14.97 -5.42
N GLN A 110 9.16 -13.73 -4.98
CA GLN A 110 8.30 -13.48 -3.81
C GLN A 110 6.86 -13.98 -4.01
N LEU A 111 6.29 -13.84 -5.21
CA LEU A 111 4.97 -14.38 -5.54
C LEU A 111 4.97 -15.91 -5.48
N ILE A 112 6.03 -16.56 -5.96
CA ILE A 112 6.17 -18.02 -5.90
C ILE A 112 6.35 -18.48 -4.45
N GLU A 113 7.16 -17.80 -3.64
CA GLU A 113 7.30 -18.07 -2.20
C GLU A 113 6.00 -17.84 -1.43
N SER A 114 5.23 -16.84 -1.87
CA SER A 114 3.88 -16.53 -1.42
C SER A 114 2.90 -17.67 -1.71
N MET A 115 2.94 -18.21 -2.93
CA MET A 115 2.17 -19.38 -3.36
C MET A 115 2.62 -20.70 -2.71
N ALA A 116 3.90 -20.85 -2.39
CA ALA A 116 4.49 -22.06 -1.80
C ALA A 116 4.20 -22.23 -0.29
N GLY A 117 3.41 -21.33 0.30
CA GLY A 117 2.85 -21.48 1.65
C GLY A 117 3.27 -20.41 2.65
N HIS A 118 4.23 -19.53 2.32
CA HIS A 118 4.63 -18.45 3.24
C HIS A 118 3.67 -17.25 3.22
N HIS A 119 2.78 -17.14 2.22
CA HIS A 119 1.83 -16.03 2.09
C HIS A 119 0.43 -16.45 1.57
N ALA A 120 0.00 -17.69 1.86
CA ALA A 120 -1.29 -18.23 1.42
C ALA A 120 -2.50 -17.36 1.84
N SER A 121 -2.36 -16.51 2.86
CA SER A 121 -3.39 -15.59 3.36
C SER A 121 -3.80 -14.51 2.36
N LEU A 122 -2.84 -13.92 1.63
CA LEU A 122 -3.12 -12.85 0.67
C LEU A 122 -3.80 -13.39 -0.58
N LEU A 123 -3.30 -14.50 -1.13
CA LEU A 123 -3.94 -15.19 -2.26
C LEU A 123 -5.33 -15.72 -1.88
N HIS A 124 -5.48 -16.30 -0.69
CA HIS A 124 -6.78 -16.72 -0.18
C HIS A 124 -7.74 -15.52 -0.01
N HIS A 125 -7.24 -14.34 0.37
CA HIS A 125 -8.04 -13.12 0.40
C HIS A 125 -8.46 -12.70 -1.01
N LEU A 126 -7.51 -12.56 -1.94
CA LEU A 126 -7.78 -12.22 -3.35
C LEU A 126 -8.76 -13.18 -4.02
N ALA A 127 -8.67 -14.49 -3.73
CA ALA A 127 -9.55 -15.50 -4.31
C ALA A 127 -10.99 -15.47 -3.76
N ARG A 128 -11.20 -14.87 -2.58
CA ARG A 128 -12.50 -14.87 -1.88
C ARG A 128 -13.14 -13.49 -1.77
N THR A 129 -12.43 -12.43 -2.12
CA THR A 129 -12.94 -11.06 -2.10
C THR A 129 -13.03 -10.48 -3.50
N THR A 130 -13.96 -9.56 -3.69
CA THR A 130 -14.01 -8.77 -4.93
C THR A 130 -12.91 -7.72 -4.86
N CYS A 131 -11.91 -7.84 -5.73
CA CYS A 131 -10.79 -6.91 -5.80
C CYS A 131 -11.01 -5.87 -6.91
N VAL A 132 -10.70 -4.62 -6.61
CA VAL A 132 -10.67 -3.54 -7.61
C VAL A 132 -9.22 -3.17 -7.86
N PHE A 133 -8.79 -3.33 -9.11
CA PHE A 133 -7.44 -3.01 -9.56
C PHE A 133 -7.42 -1.61 -10.19
N VAL A 134 -6.54 -0.73 -9.73
CA VAL A 134 -6.50 0.69 -10.15
C VAL A 134 -5.08 1.13 -10.48
N VAL A 135 -4.94 2.03 -11.47
CA VAL A 135 -3.65 2.62 -11.91
C VAL A 135 -2.63 1.58 -12.35
N LEU A 136 -3.09 0.57 -13.08
CA LEU A 136 -2.22 -0.44 -13.69
C LEU A 136 -2.03 -0.14 -15.17
N SER A 137 -0.77 -0.17 -15.62
CA SER A 137 -0.46 -0.16 -17.05
C SER A 137 -0.53 -1.58 -17.60
N LEU A 138 -1.05 -1.75 -18.81
CA LEU A 138 -1.01 -3.02 -19.55
C LEU A 138 0.43 -3.52 -19.82
N GLN A 139 1.41 -2.62 -19.70
CA GLN A 139 2.84 -2.93 -19.87
C GLN A 139 3.50 -3.39 -18.56
N ASP A 140 2.78 -3.38 -17.44
CA ASP A 140 3.31 -3.79 -16.15
C ASP A 140 3.53 -5.31 -16.12
N LYS A 141 4.80 -5.71 -16.08
CA LYS A 141 5.20 -7.12 -16.03
C LYS A 141 4.77 -7.76 -14.72
N THR A 142 4.77 -7.02 -13.62
CA THR A 142 4.38 -7.44 -12.26
C THR A 142 2.96 -7.98 -12.25
N LEU A 143 2.01 -7.20 -12.80
CA LEU A 143 0.61 -7.61 -12.89
C LEU A 143 0.42 -8.85 -13.77
N ARG A 144 1.19 -8.94 -14.87
CA ARG A 144 1.11 -10.08 -15.78
C ARG A 144 1.53 -11.39 -15.12
N HIS A 145 2.44 -11.33 -14.16
CA HIS A 145 2.83 -12.49 -13.36
C HIS A 145 1.79 -12.81 -12.28
N LEU A 146 1.14 -11.81 -11.68
CA LEU A 146 0.13 -12.01 -10.64
C LEU A 146 -1.20 -12.59 -11.17
N LEU A 147 -1.62 -12.21 -12.39
CA LEU A 147 -2.88 -12.64 -13.00
C LEU A 147 -2.78 -13.96 -13.79
N ARG A 148 -1.59 -14.56 -13.88
CA ARG A 148 -1.36 -15.84 -14.56
C ARG A 148 -1.41 -16.98 -13.57
#